data_AF-C0CV91-F1
#
_entry.id   AF-C0CV91-F1
#
_cell.length_a   1.000
_cell.length_b   1.000
_cell.length_c   1.000
_cell.angle_alpha   90.00
_cell.angle_beta   90.00
_cell.angle_gamma   90.00
#
_symmetry.space_group_name_H-M   'P 1'
#
loop_
_entity.id
_entity.type
_entity.pdbx_description
1 polymer ?
#
loop_
_entity_poly.entity_id
_entity_poly.type
_entity_poly.pdbx_seq_one_letter_code
_entity_poly.pdbx_strand_id
1 'polypeptide(L)'
;WHKYEKRVGKGENSHMAEFYGYKASIANSEDASEKWRPSIHMPKEAARIWLRVVSVRLERLQGISNEQIIKEGARQEKINNYIAQMPEKTEVWTNAAYALEWMQIWDSTVKKKDLDTYGWTANPWVWVIEFERCEKPEE
;
A
#
# COMPACT_ATOMS: atom_id res chain seq x y z
N TRP A 1 -8.44 14.22 -0.52
CA TRP A 1 -8.76 14.67 0.84
C TRP A 1 -9.73 15.84 0.76
N HIS A 2 -10.45 16.11 1.84
CA HIS A 2 -11.16 17.38 2.05
C HIS A 2 -11.06 17.72 3.54
N LYS A 3 -11.18 19.00 3.88
CA LYS A 3 -11.13 19.48 5.26
C LYS A 3 -12.55 19.81 5.67
N TYR A 4 -13.00 19.33 6.82
CA TYR A 4 -14.34 19.60 7.34
C TYR A 4 -14.28 19.82 8.84
N GLU A 5 -15.27 20.53 9.36
CA GLU A 5 -15.45 20.72 10.79
C GLU A 5 -16.56 19.79 11.29
N LYS A 6 -16.33 19.13 12.42
CA LYS A 6 -17.34 18.29 13.05
C LYS A 6 -17.44 18.62 14.52
N ARG A 7 -18.65 18.59 15.06
CA ARG A 7 -18.89 18.69 16.50
C ARG A 7 -18.38 17.43 17.20
N VAL A 8 -17.50 17.60 18.17
CA VAL A 8 -16.89 16.53 18.97
C VAL A 8 -17.19 16.80 20.45
N GLY A 9 -17.34 15.73 21.24
CA GLY A 9 -17.67 15.80 22.66
C GLY A 9 -19.15 15.54 22.95
N LYS A 10 -19.50 15.46 24.24
CA LYS A 10 -20.87 15.23 24.74
C LYS A 10 -21.23 16.32 25.76
N GLY A 11 -22.48 16.79 25.70
CA GLY A 11 -23.00 17.79 26.63
C GLY A 11 -22.28 19.14 26.52
N GLU A 12 -21.99 19.75 27.66
CA GLU A 12 -21.32 21.06 27.76
C GLU A 12 -19.86 21.04 27.26
N ASN A 13 -19.23 19.87 27.18
CA ASN A 13 -17.87 19.70 26.63
C ASN A 13 -17.83 19.54 25.10
N SER A 14 -18.89 19.95 24.40
CA SER A 14 -18.94 19.85 22.94
C SER A 14 -18.35 21.07 22.26
N HIS A 15 -17.48 20.84 21.28
CA HIS A 15 -16.79 21.88 20.50
C HIS A 15 -16.69 21.47 19.02
N MET A 16 -16.46 22.45 18.14
CA MET A 16 -16.12 22.16 16.75
C MET A 16 -14.63 21.82 16.66
N ALA A 17 -14.30 20.73 15.98
CA ALA A 17 -12.93 20.36 15.69
C ALA A 17 -12.76 20.10 14.19
N GLU A 18 -11.59 20.46 13.69
CA GLU A 18 -11.23 20.29 12.28
C GLU A 18 -10.74 18.86 12.02
N PHE A 19 -11.20 18.26 10.93
CA PHE A 19 -10.83 16.92 10.48
C PHE A 19 -10.48 16.90 9.00
N TYR A 20 -9.72 15.87 8.62
CA TYR A 20 -9.40 15.58 7.22
C TYR A 20 -10.05 14.28 6.78
N GLY A 21 -10.92 14.38 5.77
CA GLY A 21 -11.58 13.24 5.13
C GLY A 21 -10.78 12.72 3.94
N TYR A 22 -10.87 11.43 3.65
CA TYR A 22 -10.20 10.79 2.53
C TYR A 22 -11.20 9.99 1.71
N LYS A 23 -11.06 10.02 0.39
CA LYS A 23 -12.05 9.45 -0.52
C LYS A 23 -12.25 7.95 -0.30
N ALA A 24 -11.20 7.24 0.11
CA ALA A 24 -11.24 5.81 0.42
C ALA A 24 -11.82 5.49 1.82
N SER A 25 -12.03 6.48 2.69
CA SER A 25 -12.48 6.27 4.07
C SER A 25 -13.88 6.83 4.35
N ILE A 26 -14.62 7.25 3.33
CA ILE A 26 -15.97 7.81 3.50
C ILE A 26 -16.98 6.93 2.76
N ALA A 27 -17.72 6.12 3.51
CA ALA A 27 -18.95 5.49 3.04
C ALA A 27 -20.16 6.45 3.14
N ASN A 28 -20.10 7.48 3.99
CA ASN A 28 -21.16 8.46 4.19
C ASN A 28 -20.53 9.78 4.63
N SER A 29 -20.60 10.84 3.82
CA SER A 29 -20.45 12.20 4.34
C SER A 29 -21.59 13.05 3.82
N GLU A 30 -22.25 13.74 4.76
CA GLU A 30 -23.25 14.77 4.52
C GLU A 30 -22.70 15.94 3.68
N ASP A 31 -21.37 15.99 3.46
CA ASP A 31 -20.62 16.96 2.65
C ASP A 31 -20.30 16.46 1.22
N ALA A 32 -21.15 15.62 0.63
CA ALA A 32 -20.96 15.05 -0.71
C ALA A 32 -20.81 16.09 -1.85
N SER A 33 -21.05 17.38 -1.57
CA SER A 33 -20.92 18.49 -2.52
C SER A 33 -19.51 19.08 -2.58
N GLU A 34 -18.62 18.79 -1.63
CA GLU A 34 -17.25 19.32 -1.66
C GLU A 34 -16.37 18.60 -2.69
N LYS A 35 -15.63 19.39 -3.49
CA LYS A 35 -14.70 18.85 -4.48
C LYS A 35 -13.51 18.21 -3.78
N TRP A 36 -13.40 16.89 -3.91
CA TRP A 36 -12.25 16.11 -3.47
C TRP A 36 -10.93 16.65 -4.06
N ARG A 37 -9.96 16.96 -3.19
CA ARG A 37 -8.61 17.34 -3.61
C ARG A 37 -7.73 16.09 -3.77
N PRO A 38 -6.93 15.97 -4.84
CA PRO A 38 -5.95 14.90 -4.98
C PRO A 38 -4.98 14.83 -3.79
N SER A 39 -4.59 13.61 -3.38
CA SER A 39 -3.68 13.40 -2.25
C SER A 39 -2.27 13.98 -2.48
N ILE A 40 -1.88 14.20 -3.73
CA ILE A 40 -0.60 14.86 -4.06
C ILE A 40 -0.51 16.32 -3.59
N HIS A 41 -1.65 16.96 -3.32
CA HIS A 41 -1.73 18.32 -2.75
C HIS A 41 -2.09 18.30 -1.26
N MET A 42 -1.96 17.16 -0.60
CA MET A 42 -2.31 17.02 0.80
C MET A 42 -1.34 17.80 1.69
N PRO A 43 -1.85 18.64 2.62
CA PRO A 43 -1.00 19.34 3.57
C PRO A 43 -0.32 18.35 4.52
N LYS A 44 0.88 18.70 5.02
CA LYS A 44 1.66 17.85 5.93
C LYS A 44 0.94 17.58 7.25
N GLU A 45 0.14 18.53 7.72
CA GLU A 45 -0.70 18.39 8.92
C GLU A 45 -1.75 17.28 8.78
N ALA A 46 -2.13 16.95 7.55
CA ALA A 46 -3.06 15.86 7.25
C ALA A 46 -2.32 14.52 6.98
N ALA A 47 -1.00 14.43 7.10
CA ALA A 47 -0.30 13.15 6.91
C ALA A 47 -0.70 12.14 8.00
N ARG A 48 -1.14 10.94 7.58
CA ARG A 48 -1.50 9.84 8.50
C ARG A 48 -0.30 9.14 9.12
N ILE A 49 0.81 9.12 8.39
CA ILE A 49 2.04 8.40 8.75
C ILE A 49 3.24 9.17 8.23
N TRP A 50 4.32 9.13 9.00
CA TRP A 50 5.63 9.65 8.63
C TRP A 50 6.59 8.47 8.48
N LEU A 51 7.27 8.44 7.34
CA LEU A 51 8.22 7.39 6.99
C LEU A 51 9.56 8.02 6.66
N ARG A 52 10.62 7.50 7.27
CA ARG A 52 12.01 7.87 6.96
C ARG A 52 12.59 6.83 6.02
N VAL A 53 13.01 7.26 4.84
CA VAL A 53 13.72 6.38 3.90
C VAL A 53 15.11 6.07 4.45
N VAL A 54 15.42 4.78 4.58
CA VAL A 54 16.69 4.28 5.11
C VAL A 54 17.63 3.82 3.99
N SER A 55 17.08 3.31 2.89
CA SER A 55 17.87 2.84 1.74
C SER A 55 17.07 2.91 0.44
N VAL A 56 17.77 3.10 -0.67
CA VAL A 56 17.23 3.03 -2.04
C VAL A 56 18.18 2.19 -2.87
N ARG A 57 17.69 1.11 -3.47
CA ARG A 57 18.50 0.16 -4.28
C ARG A 57 17.81 -0.14 -5.60
N LEU A 58 18.60 -0.54 -6.60
CA LEU A 58 18.11 -1.03 -7.87
C LEU A 58 18.25 -2.56 -7.91
N GLU A 59 17.12 -3.27 -8.03
CA GLU A 59 17.08 -4.73 -8.00
C GLU A 59 16.20 -5.26 -9.15
N ARG A 60 16.34 -6.55 -9.49
CA ARG A 60 15.43 -7.21 -10.44
C ARG A 60 14.13 -7.58 -9.73
N LEU A 61 12.99 -7.39 -10.39
CA LEU A 61 11.68 -7.70 -9.82
C LEU A 61 11.58 -9.15 -9.30
N GLN A 62 12.12 -10.12 -10.05
CA GLN A 62 12.11 -11.53 -9.65
C GLN A 62 13.19 -11.88 -8.61
N GLY A 63 14.05 -10.92 -8.22
CA GLY A 63 15.06 -11.09 -7.18
C GLY A 63 14.52 -10.93 -5.76
N ILE A 64 13.24 -10.63 -5.61
CA ILE A 64 12.57 -10.47 -4.31
C ILE A 64 12.53 -11.78 -3.51
N SER A 65 12.77 -11.71 -2.20
CA SER A 65 12.67 -12.86 -1.29
C SER A 65 11.22 -13.14 -0.84
N ASN A 66 10.96 -14.35 -0.35
CA ASN A 66 9.64 -14.71 0.21
C ASN A 66 9.25 -13.81 1.38
N GLU A 67 10.21 -13.44 2.24
CA GLU A 67 9.98 -12.55 3.37
C GLU A 67 9.63 -11.13 2.90
N GLN A 68 10.28 -10.65 1.83
CA GLN A 68 9.95 -9.36 1.23
C GLN A 68 8.56 -9.39 0.59
N ILE A 69 8.18 -10.47 -0.10
CA ILE A 69 6.84 -10.64 -0.67
C ILE A 69 5.75 -10.47 0.41
N ILE A 70 5.94 -11.05 1.60
CA ILE A 70 5.01 -10.87 2.73
C ILE A 70 5.01 -9.42 3.24
N LYS A 71 6.18 -8.78 3.35
CA LYS A 71 6.29 -7.38 3.79
C LYS A 71 5.61 -6.40 2.83
N GLU A 72 5.64 -6.68 1.53
CA GLU A 72 4.94 -5.91 0.49
C GLU A 72 3.41 -6.11 0.51
N GLY A 73 2.91 -7.05 1.31
CA GLY A 73 1.49 -7.25 1.56
C GLY A 73 0.87 -8.45 0.85
N ALA A 74 1.69 -9.41 0.38
CA ALA A 74 1.16 -10.68 -0.11
C ALA A 74 0.41 -11.44 0.98
N ARG A 75 -0.71 -12.07 0.62
CA ARG A 75 -1.58 -12.73 1.59
C ARG A 75 -1.10 -14.15 1.84
N GLN A 76 -0.68 -14.44 3.07
CA GLN A 76 -0.25 -15.77 3.48
C GLN A 76 -1.30 -16.85 3.17
N GLU A 77 -2.59 -16.54 3.35
CA GLU A 77 -3.69 -17.45 3.01
C GLU A 77 -3.71 -17.84 1.53
N LYS A 78 -3.46 -16.89 0.62
CA LYS A 78 -3.39 -17.16 -0.83
C LYS A 78 -2.19 -18.02 -1.17
N ILE A 79 -1.03 -17.72 -0.59
CA ILE A 79 0.19 -18.50 -0.74
C ILE A 79 -0.03 -19.94 -0.26
N ASN A 80 -0.64 -20.12 0.91
CA ASN A 80 -0.97 -21.45 1.45
C ASN A 80 -1.92 -22.23 0.54
N ASN A 81 -2.90 -21.56 -0.08
CA ASN A 81 -3.78 -22.20 -1.06
C ASN A 81 -3.02 -22.64 -2.32
N TYR A 82 -2.04 -21.87 -2.79
CA TYR A 82 -1.16 -22.30 -3.88
C TYR A 82 -0.32 -23.51 -3.46
N ILE A 83 0.30 -23.49 -2.29
CA ILE A 83 1.10 -24.60 -1.75
C ILE A 83 0.27 -25.90 -1.67
N ALA A 84 -0.98 -25.81 -1.22
CA ALA A 84 -1.88 -26.96 -1.12
C ALA A 84 -2.24 -27.60 -2.48
N GLN A 85 -2.07 -26.85 -3.58
CA GLN A 85 -2.30 -27.33 -4.95
C GLN A 85 -1.02 -27.84 -5.62
N MET A 86 0.15 -27.69 -4.98
CA MET A 86 1.41 -28.16 -5.53
C MET A 86 1.53 -29.68 -5.43
N PRO A 87 2.26 -30.34 -6.37
CA PRO A 87 2.41 -31.79 -6.38
C PRO A 87 3.02 -32.35 -5.08
N GLU A 88 3.90 -31.58 -4.46
CA GLU A 88 4.60 -31.95 -3.23
C GLU A 88 5.04 -30.70 -2.46
N LYS A 89 5.29 -30.86 -1.16
CA LYS A 89 5.72 -29.77 -0.28
C LYS A 89 7.25 -29.68 -0.23
N THR A 90 7.85 -29.15 -1.31
CA THR A 90 9.28 -28.85 -1.38
C THR A 90 9.52 -27.35 -1.32
N GLU A 91 10.76 -26.95 -1.06
CA GLU A 91 11.18 -25.54 -1.08
C GLU A 91 10.94 -24.91 -2.46
N VAL A 92 11.19 -25.66 -3.55
CA VAL A 92 10.98 -25.19 -4.92
C VAL A 92 9.51 -24.81 -5.16
N TRP A 93 8.58 -25.69 -4.79
CA TRP A 93 7.14 -25.42 -4.94
C TRP A 93 6.63 -24.35 -3.98
N THR A 94 7.24 -24.26 -2.79
CA THR A 94 6.98 -23.17 -1.86
C THR A 94 7.35 -21.83 -2.49
N ASN A 95 8.58 -21.69 -3.00
CA ASN A 95 9.04 -20.46 -3.68
C ASN A 95 8.18 -20.12 -4.90
N ALA A 96 7.75 -21.13 -5.67
CA ALA A 96 6.83 -20.92 -6.78
C ALA A 96 5.47 -20.36 -6.31
N ALA A 97 4.92 -20.83 -5.19
CA ALA A 97 3.67 -20.31 -4.63
C ALA A 97 3.78 -18.84 -4.18
N TYR A 98 4.90 -18.45 -3.57
CA TYR A 98 5.18 -17.04 -3.23
C TYR A 98 5.28 -16.18 -4.50
N ALA A 99 6.03 -16.64 -5.50
CA ALA A 99 6.19 -15.94 -6.77
C ALA A 99 4.85 -15.77 -7.52
N LEU A 100 3.96 -16.77 -7.47
CA LEU A 100 2.64 -16.70 -8.09
C LEU A 100 1.76 -15.61 -7.45
N GLU A 101 1.69 -15.55 -6.12
CA GLU A 101 0.93 -14.49 -5.44
C GLU A 101 1.53 -13.12 -5.72
N TRP A 102 2.87 -13.00 -5.69
CA TRP A 102 3.54 -11.73 -5.97
C TRP A 102 3.33 -11.26 -7.41
N MET A 103 3.42 -12.16 -8.39
CA MET A 103 3.11 -11.88 -9.79
C MET A 103 1.69 -11.30 -9.93
N GLN A 104 0.68 -11.90 -9.29
CA GLN A 104 -0.70 -11.43 -9.35
C GLN A 104 -0.84 -10.00 -8.80
N ILE A 105 -0.20 -9.73 -7.66
CA ILE A 105 -0.23 -8.40 -7.04
C ILE A 105 0.47 -7.40 -7.94
N TRP A 106 1.71 -7.68 -8.36
CA TRP A 106 2.50 -6.77 -9.17
C TRP A 106 1.83 -6.44 -10.51
N ASP A 107 1.44 -7.45 -11.28
CA ASP A 107 0.84 -7.25 -12.60
C ASP A 107 -0.50 -6.52 -12.52
N SER A 108 -1.23 -6.61 -11.40
CA SER A 108 -2.45 -5.83 -11.17
C SER A 108 -2.21 -4.33 -11.07
N THR A 109 -0.99 -3.90 -10.75
CA THR A 109 -0.59 -2.48 -10.67
C THR A 109 -0.11 -1.93 -12.01
N VAL A 110 0.23 -2.81 -12.95
CA VAL A 110 0.75 -2.45 -14.28
C VAL A 110 -0.41 -2.38 -15.28
N LYS A 111 -0.38 -1.38 -16.17
CA LYS A 111 -1.37 -1.28 -17.24
C LYS A 111 -1.19 -2.45 -18.20
N LYS A 112 -2.29 -3.05 -18.65
CA LYS A 112 -2.27 -4.22 -19.55
C LYS A 112 -1.35 -4.08 -20.76
N LYS A 113 -1.30 -2.89 -21.36
CA LYS A 113 -0.47 -2.59 -22.54
C LYS A 113 1.02 -2.43 -22.26
N ASP A 114 1.41 -2.38 -20.99
CA ASP A 114 2.79 -2.16 -20.54
C ASP A 114 3.33 -3.42 -19.80
N LEU A 115 2.59 -4.53 -19.75
CA LEU A 115 2.96 -5.76 -19.02
C LEU A 115 4.19 -6.44 -19.62
N ASP A 116 4.34 -6.38 -20.92
CA ASP A 116 5.49 -6.87 -21.68
C ASP A 116 6.79 -6.09 -21.39
N THR A 117 6.68 -4.89 -20.81
CA THR A 117 7.84 -4.08 -20.38
C THR A 117 8.04 -4.08 -18.87
N TYR A 118 6.96 -3.97 -18.09
CA TYR A 118 7.01 -3.76 -16.64
C TYR A 118 6.34 -4.86 -15.81
N GLY A 119 5.71 -5.85 -16.45
CA GLY A 119 5.10 -6.98 -15.77
C GLY A 119 6.13 -7.98 -15.23
N TRP A 120 5.63 -8.93 -14.45
CA TRP A 120 6.42 -9.98 -13.81
C TRP A 120 7.32 -10.74 -14.78
N THR A 121 6.77 -11.16 -15.92
CA THR A 121 7.50 -11.93 -16.95
C THR A 121 8.64 -11.11 -17.57
N ALA A 122 8.49 -9.79 -17.70
CA ALA A 122 9.52 -8.90 -18.23
C ALA A 122 10.71 -8.74 -17.29
N ASN A 123 10.53 -9.06 -16.00
CA ASN A 123 11.54 -8.94 -14.94
C ASN A 123 12.30 -7.59 -14.96
N PRO A 124 11.59 -6.45 -14.89
CA PRO A 124 12.20 -5.14 -14.98
C PRO A 124 13.14 -4.86 -13.80
N TRP A 125 13.98 -3.83 -13.96
CA TRP A 125 14.65 -3.20 -12.84
C TRP A 125 13.66 -2.36 -12.05
N VAL A 126 13.66 -2.51 -10.73
CA VAL A 126 12.77 -1.81 -9.81
C VAL A 126 13.57 -1.09 -8.73
N TRP A 127 12.99 -0.02 -8.20
CA TRP A 127 13.52 0.66 -7.02
C TRP A 127 12.99 -0.03 -5.76
N VAL A 128 13.90 -0.55 -4.95
CA VAL A 128 13.58 -1.06 -3.61
C VAL A 128 13.82 0.07 -2.61
N ILE A 129 12.77 0.48 -1.91
CA ILE A 129 12.81 1.57 -0.94
C ILE A 129 12.59 0.97 0.44
N GLU A 130 13.62 1.02 1.27
CA GLU A 130 13.54 0.60 2.67
C GLU A 130 13.22 1.82 3.53
N PHE A 131 12.23 1.69 4.42
CA PHE A 131 11.79 2.79 5.28
C PHE A 131 11.44 2.30 6.69
N GLU A 132 11.52 3.21 7.65
CA GLU A 132 10.99 3.02 8.99
C GLU A 132 9.93 4.06 9.31
N ARG A 133 9.05 3.73 10.26
CA ARG A 133 8.08 4.69 10.78
C ARG A 133 8.77 5.65 11.75
N CYS A 134 8.53 6.94 11.59
CA CYS A 134 9.02 7.97 12.50
C CYS A 134 7.87 8.86 12.99
N GLU A 135 8.20 9.75 13.93
CA GLU A 135 7.29 10.80 14.36
C GLU A 135 7.23 11.93 13.33
N LYS A 136 6.26 12.82 13.50
CA LYS A 136 6.18 14.05 12.70
C LYS A 136 7.47 14.86 12.97
N PRO A 137 8.23 15.23 11.94
CA PRO A 137 9.41 16.09 12.12
C PRO A 137 9.01 17.42 12.76
N GLU A 138 9.81 17.87 13.72
CA GLU A 138 9.77 19.25 14.21
C GLU A 138 10.27 20.17 13.09
N GLU A 139 9.57 21.28 12.83
CA GLU A 139 9.91 22.25 11.77
C GLU A 139 11.14 23.11 12.10
#